data_AF-A0A7C1ZFZ8-F1
#
_entry.id   AF-A0A7C1ZFZ8-F1
#
_cell.length_a   1.000
_cell.length_b   1.000
_cell.length_c   1.000
_cell.angle_alpha   90.00
_cell.angle_beta   90.00
_cell.angle_gamma   90.00
#
_symmetry.space_group_name_H-M   'P 1'
#
loop_
_entity.id
_entity.type
_entity.pdbx_description
1 polymer ?
#
loop_
_entity_poly.entity_id
_entity_poly.type
_entity_poly.pdbx_seq_one_letter_code
_entity_poly.pdbx_strand_id
1 'polypeptide(L)' 'MTHNAIPESEKRRIGITKSLIRLSVGIESVADLLTDLGQALNSMYSKTR' A
#
# COMPACT_ATOMS: atom_id res chain seq x y z
N MET A 1 -11.21 1.58 1.54
CA MET A 1 -11.44 0.15 1.86
C MET A 1 -11.46 -0.07 3.37
N THR A 2 -11.95 -1.23 3.84
CA THR A 2 -12.11 -1.79 5.22
C THR A 2 -12.44 -0.86 6.38
N HIS A 3 -11.82 0.32 6.47
CA HIS A 3 -11.99 1.35 7.48
C HIS A 3 -12.77 2.57 6.96
N ASN A 4 -13.47 2.45 5.82
CA ASN A 4 -14.19 3.56 5.20
C ASN A 4 -15.21 4.23 6.14
N ALA A 5 -15.86 3.45 7.00
CA ALA A 5 -16.87 3.93 7.94
C ALA A 5 -16.29 4.70 9.15
N ILE A 6 -14.97 4.67 9.37
CA ILE A 6 -14.32 5.37 10.47
C ILE A 6 -14.15 6.86 10.10
N PRO A 7 -14.52 7.82 10.98
CA PRO A 7 -14.26 9.23 10.74
C PRO A 7 -12.76 9.54 10.51
N GLU A 8 -12.45 10.54 9.70
CA GLU A 8 -11.07 10.88 9.35
C GLU A 8 -10.21 11.30 10.56
N SER A 9 -10.82 11.97 11.55
CA SER A 9 -10.15 12.31 12.81
C SER A 9 -9.69 11.06 13.56
N GLU A 10 -10.56 10.05 13.60
CA GLU A 10 -10.31 8.80 14.29
C GLU A 10 -9.29 7.93 13.54
N LYS A 11 -9.39 7.85 12.21
CA LYS A 11 -8.37 7.20 11.36
C LYS A 11 -6.97 7.76 11.63
N ARG A 12 -6.84 9.09 11.65
CA ARG A 12 -5.55 9.74 11.96
C ARG A 12 -5.06 9.42 13.36
N ARG A 13 -5.97 9.39 14.35
CA ARG A 13 -5.64 9.05 15.74
C ARG A 13 -5.05 7.65 15.89
N ILE A 14 -5.55 6.67 15.13
CA ILE A 14 -5.08 5.28 15.15
C ILE A 14 -3.98 4.98 14.11
N GLY A 15 -3.44 6.00 13.45
CA GLY A 15 -2.32 5.85 12.50
C GLY A 15 -2.71 5.38 11.09
N ILE A 16 -4.01 5.38 10.74
CA ILE A 16 -4.46 5.13 9.36
C ILE A 16 -4.32 6.42 8.57
N THR A 17 -3.24 6.52 7.79
CA THR A 17 -2.93 7.67 6.94
C THR A 17 -3.41 7.43 5.50
N LYS A 18 -3.48 8.51 4.71
CA LYS A 18 -3.87 8.42 3.28
C LYS A 18 -2.87 7.62 2.43
N SER A 19 -1.60 7.54 2.85
CA SER A 19 -0.55 6.78 2.17
C SER A 19 -0.40 5.35 2.69
N LEU A 20 -1.19 4.93 3.69
CA LEU A 20 -1.10 3.59 4.24
C LEU A 20 -1.60 2.56 3.22
N ILE A 21 -0.71 1.66 2.82
CA ILE A 21 -1.01 0.50 1.97
C ILE A 21 -0.93 -0.75 2.85
N ARG A 22 -1.95 -1.60 2.78
CA ARG A 22 -1.97 -2.90 3.46
C ARG A 22 -1.87 -4.01 2.42
N LEU A 23 -0.83 -4.84 2.53
CA LEU A 23 -0.63 -6.01 1.68
C LEU A 23 -1.04 -7.28 2.44
N SER A 24 -1.74 -8.18 1.77
CA SER A 24 -1.97 -9.55 2.23
C SER A 24 -1.17 -10.45 1.31
N VAL A 25 -0.01 -10.93 1.76
CA VAL A 25 0.89 -11.75 0.95
C VAL A 25 0.41 -13.20 0.98
N GLY A 26 0.33 -13.83 -0.19
CA GLY A 26 -0.08 -15.23 -0.34
C GLY A 26 1.10 -16.20 -0.24
N ILE A 27 1.00 -17.31 -0.95
CA ILE A 27 2.02 -18.38 -1.00
C ILE A 27 2.78 -18.39 -2.34
N GLU A 28 2.77 -17.28 -3.07
CA GLU A 28 3.43 -17.14 -4.35
C GLU A 28 4.96 -17.22 -4.25
N SER A 29 5.62 -17.32 -5.41
CA SER A 29 7.08 -17.23 -5.49
C SER A 29 7.58 -15.89 -4.97
N VAL A 30 8.61 -15.94 -4.12
CA VAL A 30 9.26 -14.74 -3.57
C VAL A 30 9.82 -13.85 -4.68
N ALA A 31 10.38 -14.45 -5.74
CA ALA A 31 10.96 -13.69 -6.85
C ALA A 31 9.91 -12.89 -7.63
N ASP A 32 8.72 -13.47 -7.80
CA ASP A 32 7.61 -12.83 -8.52
C ASP A 32 7.05 -11.67 -7.69
N LEU A 33 6.84 -11.90 -6.37
CA LEU A 33 6.40 -10.84 -5.45
C LEU A 33 7.36 -9.64 -5.43
N LEU A 34 8.67 -9.90 -5.41
CA LEU A 34 9.69 -8.84 -5.45
C LEU A 34 9.68 -8.09 -6.79
N THR A 35 9.52 -8.81 -7.91
CA THR A 35 9.47 -8.23 -9.24
C THR A 35 8.25 -7.32 -9.40
N ASP A 36 7.07 -7.79 -8.98
CA ASP A 36 5.82 -7.03 -9.07
C ASP A 36 5.85 -5.77 -8.21
N LEU A 37 6.26 -5.90 -6.94
CA LEU A 37 6.38 -4.75 -6.04
C LEU A 37 7.44 -3.76 -6.54
N GLY A 38 8.58 -4.26 -7.05
CA GLY A 38 9.63 -3.44 -7.63
C GLY A 38 9.16 -2.64 -8.84
N GLN A 39 8.47 -3.29 -9.80
CA GLN A 39 7.90 -2.62 -10.97
C GLN A 39 6.90 -1.53 -10.56
N ALA A 40 5.95 -1.85 -9.66
CA ALA A 40 4.93 -0.91 -9.23
C ALA A 40 5.54 0.34 -8.58
N LEU A 41 6.49 0.16 -7.65
CA LEU A 41 7.14 1.28 -6.96
C LEU A 41 8.02 2.11 -7.92
N ASN A 42 8.81 1.47 -8.78
CA ASN A 42 9.64 2.18 -9.77
C ASN A 42 8.81 3.01 -10.76
N SER A 43 7.64 2.49 -11.18
CA SER A 43 6.74 3.22 -12.07
C SER A 43 6.20 4.51 -11.45
N MET A 44 6.08 4.57 -10.12
CA MET A 44 5.67 5.78 -9.39
C MET A 44 6.80 6.81 -9.35
N TYR A 45 8.03 6.37 -9.04
CA TYR A 45 9.20 7.27 -9.03
C TYR A 45 9.46 7.95 -10.37
N SER A 46 9.27 7.23 -11.49
CA SER A 46 9.45 7.80 -12.83
C SER A 46 8.37 8.81 -13.23
N LYS A 47 7.20 8.80 -12.60
CA LYS A 47 6.08 9.71 -12.92
C LYS A 47 6.06 10.98 -12.07
N THR A 48 6.87 11.03 -11.01
CA THR A 48 6.96 12.18 -10.08
C THR A 48 8.16 13.09 -10.39
N ARG A 49 8.90 12.81 -11.48
CA ARG A 49 9.85 13.73 -12.11
C ARG A 49 9.30 14.19 -13.44
#